data_AF-A0A0D7CPL1-F1
#
_entry.id   AF-A0A0D7CPL1-F1
#
_cell.length_a   1.000
_cell.length_b   1.000
_cell.length_c   1.000
_cell.angle_alpha   90.00
_cell.angle_beta   90.00
_cell.angle_gamma   90.00
#
_symmetry.space_group_name_H-M   'P 1'
#
loop_
_entity.id
_entity.type
_entity.pdbx_description
1 polymer ?
#
loop_
_entity_poly.entity_id
_entity_poly.type
_entity_poly.pdbx_seq_one_letter_code
_entity_poly.pdbx_strand_id
1 'polypeptide(L)'
;MSRATAALLDEHWRAQARIGAGVSAQSLAQWSRVNPHSLEGNGSAWLAWMLALIRTERRRSRSQAAAFYRLYRALETGHTLPPLSREHVGETTTLGELREDWAQQTDTIRTPESDDGEEIRLDGFDWPDEPEDAHDRAAVASLVSQGPAKLRQNVAQVADEQARGRLDEAGFLQELEDASQTAGRASAGAADREALRAGRDLIDQASKEDRRALGWARVTDGNPCAFCAMLASRGAIYSSQATAASGGRRKPRGSADGRARANRRPPVSREDLTRYHNGCHCQTVPVFSRNDFMTPDARRFDHEWREVTRGKAGAEARAAWRRHIESSR
;
A
#
# COMPACT_ATOMS: atom_id res chain seq x y z
N MET A 1 18.46 -2.18 -10.02
CA MET A 1 17.22 -1.54 -10.50
C MET A 1 17.61 -0.46 -11.49
N SER A 2 17.02 -0.48 -12.68
CA SER A 2 17.25 0.57 -13.68
C SER A 2 16.60 1.90 -13.24
N ARG A 3 16.96 3.00 -13.91
CA ARG A 3 16.31 4.30 -13.67
C ARG A 3 14.83 4.27 -14.10
N ALA A 4 14.52 3.63 -15.22
CA ALA A 4 13.15 3.48 -15.73
C ALA A 4 12.27 2.72 -14.73
N THR A 5 12.76 1.59 -14.20
CA THR A 5 12.05 0.80 -13.19
C THR A 5 11.77 1.63 -11.92
N ALA A 6 12.75 2.41 -11.45
CA ALA A 6 12.57 3.23 -10.27
C ALA A 6 11.54 4.36 -10.49
N ALA A 7 11.52 4.97 -11.67
CA ALA A 7 10.54 6.00 -12.04
C ALA A 7 9.13 5.41 -12.10
N LEU A 8 8.95 4.25 -12.76
CA LEU A 8 7.65 3.58 -12.85
C LEU A 8 7.09 3.20 -11.48
N LEU A 9 7.93 2.77 -10.54
CA LEU A 9 7.51 2.48 -9.16
C LEU A 9 6.95 3.72 -8.45
N ASP A 10 7.61 4.87 -8.62
CA ASP A 10 7.16 6.15 -8.07
C ASP A 10 5.86 6.63 -8.72
N GLU A 11 5.76 6.54 -10.06
CA GLU A 11 4.54 6.86 -10.80
C GLU A 11 3.36 5.99 -10.36
N HIS A 12 3.57 4.67 -10.21
CA HIS A 12 2.53 3.77 -9.76
C HIS A 12 2.07 4.09 -8.36
N TRP A 13 3.01 4.37 -7.45
CA TRP A 13 2.66 4.83 -6.11
C TRP A 13 1.80 6.11 -6.17
N ARG A 14 2.21 7.14 -6.93
CA ARG A 14 1.45 8.39 -7.07
C ARG A 14 0.06 8.17 -7.66
N ALA A 15 -0.06 7.28 -8.63
CA ALA A 15 -1.35 6.92 -9.23
C ALA A 15 -2.30 6.31 -8.18
N GLN A 16 -1.82 5.37 -7.37
CA GLN A 16 -2.58 4.79 -6.26
C GLN A 16 -2.89 5.84 -5.18
N ALA A 17 -1.94 6.72 -4.86
CA ALA A 17 -2.15 7.80 -3.89
C ALA A 17 -3.25 8.79 -4.32
N ARG A 18 -3.35 9.09 -5.61
CA ARG A 18 -4.44 9.93 -6.16
C ARG A 18 -5.82 9.29 -5.99
N ILE A 19 -5.93 7.98 -6.22
CA ILE A 19 -7.17 7.23 -5.97
C ILE A 19 -7.56 7.33 -4.49
N GLY A 20 -6.64 6.98 -3.60
CA GLY A 20 -6.85 7.00 -2.16
C GLY A 20 -7.25 8.37 -1.62
N ALA A 21 -6.50 9.41 -2.00
CA ALA A 21 -6.80 10.79 -1.63
C ALA A 21 -8.16 11.27 -2.16
N GLY A 22 -8.51 10.91 -3.40
CA GLY A 22 -9.80 11.25 -4.00
C GLY A 22 -10.98 10.61 -3.26
N VAL A 23 -10.85 9.34 -2.89
CA VAL A 23 -11.87 8.64 -2.09
C VAL A 23 -11.99 9.21 -0.69
N SER A 24 -10.85 9.50 -0.04
CA SER A 24 -10.82 10.09 1.29
C SER A 24 -11.50 11.46 1.34
N ALA A 25 -11.19 12.34 0.38
CA ALA A 25 -11.81 13.67 0.29
C ALA A 25 -13.33 13.58 0.07
N GLN A 26 -13.77 12.69 -0.82
CA GLN A 26 -15.18 12.43 -1.07
C GLN A 26 -15.89 11.83 0.15
N SER A 27 -15.25 10.91 0.85
CA SER A 27 -15.76 10.33 2.10
C SER A 27 -15.96 11.38 3.18
N LEU A 28 -15.01 12.30 3.36
CA LEU A 28 -15.12 13.40 4.31
C LEU A 28 -16.27 14.35 3.94
N ALA A 29 -16.40 14.68 2.65
CA ALA A 29 -17.49 15.51 2.18
C ALA A 29 -18.86 14.86 2.45
N GLN A 30 -19.00 13.55 2.24
CA GLN A 30 -20.24 12.83 2.60
C GLN A 30 -20.45 12.71 4.11
N TRP A 31 -19.39 12.62 4.90
CA TRP A 31 -19.50 12.49 6.35
C TRP A 31 -20.24 13.68 6.99
N SER A 32 -20.09 14.88 6.42
CA SER A 32 -20.86 16.07 6.84
C SER A 32 -22.38 15.89 6.81
N ARG A 33 -22.88 14.89 6.07
CA ARG A 33 -24.31 14.55 5.95
C ARG A 33 -24.76 13.51 6.99
N VAL A 34 -23.82 12.87 7.67
CA VAL A 34 -24.10 11.91 8.73
C VAL A 34 -24.43 12.69 10.01
N ASN A 35 -25.69 12.67 10.40
CA ASN A 35 -26.14 13.33 11.62
C ASN A 35 -25.84 12.44 12.84
N PRO A 36 -25.06 12.90 13.83
CA PRO A 36 -24.77 12.16 15.07
C PRO A 36 -26.02 11.74 15.85
N HIS A 37 -27.13 12.48 15.71
CA HIS A 37 -28.38 12.25 16.42
C HIS A 37 -29.37 11.33 15.67
N SER A 38 -29.12 10.98 14.40
CA SER A 38 -30.03 10.13 13.59
C SER A 38 -29.26 9.12 12.73
N LEU A 39 -28.40 8.33 13.38
CA LEU A 39 -27.48 7.38 12.75
C LEU A 39 -28.18 6.21 12.03
N GLU A 40 -29.38 5.80 12.45
CA GLU A 40 -30.05 4.60 11.92
C GLU A 40 -30.62 4.79 10.50
N GLY A 41 -31.18 5.97 10.19
CA GLY A 41 -31.73 6.27 8.85
C GLY A 41 -30.67 6.75 7.85
N ASN A 42 -29.81 7.69 8.26
CA ASN A 42 -28.82 8.33 7.37
C ASN A 42 -27.60 7.44 7.10
N GLY A 43 -27.31 6.46 7.96
CA GLY A 43 -26.16 5.57 7.81
C GLY A 43 -26.26 4.61 6.63
N SER A 44 -27.46 4.16 6.28
CA SER A 44 -27.67 3.19 5.18
C SER A 44 -27.45 3.80 3.80
N ALA A 45 -28.00 4.99 3.55
CA ALA A 45 -27.83 5.72 2.30
C ALA A 45 -26.37 6.19 2.12
N TRP A 46 -25.74 6.66 3.20
CA TRP A 46 -24.31 6.98 3.21
C TRP A 46 -23.47 5.75 2.87
N LEU A 47 -23.72 4.61 3.51
CA LEU A 47 -22.97 3.38 3.27
C LEU A 47 -23.13 2.88 1.84
N ALA A 48 -24.34 2.91 1.28
CA ALA A 48 -24.60 2.52 -0.10
C ALA A 48 -23.82 3.41 -1.09
N TRP A 49 -23.82 4.72 -0.87
CA TRP A 49 -23.03 5.65 -1.67
C TRP A 49 -21.52 5.39 -1.56
N MET A 50 -21.03 5.20 -0.33
CA MET A 50 -19.61 4.91 -0.08
C MET A 50 -19.17 3.61 -0.74
N LEU A 51 -20.01 2.56 -0.69
CA LEU A 51 -19.70 1.29 -1.33
C LEU A 51 -19.65 1.43 -2.87
N ALA A 52 -20.54 2.21 -3.47
CA ALA A 52 -20.52 2.48 -4.90
C ALA A 52 -19.25 3.25 -5.33
N LEU A 53 -18.85 4.26 -4.55
CA LEU A 53 -17.59 4.98 -4.77
C LEU A 53 -16.38 4.03 -4.67
N ILE A 54 -16.29 3.24 -3.60
CA ILE A 54 -15.18 2.31 -3.38
C ILE A 54 -15.11 1.27 -4.49
N ARG A 55 -16.23 0.71 -4.95
CA ARG A 55 -16.25 -0.26 -6.07
C ARG A 55 -15.65 0.33 -7.35
N THR A 56 -16.01 1.56 -7.69
CA THR A 56 -15.49 2.24 -8.88
C THR A 56 -13.99 2.47 -8.79
N GLU A 57 -13.53 3.04 -7.68
CA GLU A 57 -12.12 3.35 -7.49
C GLU A 57 -11.26 2.11 -7.28
N ARG A 58 -11.83 1.03 -6.73
CA ARG A 58 -11.18 -0.27 -6.61
C ARG A 58 -10.94 -0.95 -7.95
N ARG A 59 -11.89 -0.87 -8.88
CA ARG A 59 -11.66 -1.30 -10.27
C ARG A 59 -10.55 -0.51 -10.92
N ARG A 60 -10.52 0.82 -10.74
CA ARG A 60 -9.45 1.68 -11.26
C ARG A 60 -8.09 1.33 -10.67
N SER A 61 -8.01 1.11 -9.35
CA SER A 61 -6.79 0.68 -8.66
C SER A 61 -6.28 -0.66 -9.23
N ARG A 62 -7.19 -1.61 -9.46
CA ARG A 62 -6.88 -2.92 -10.05
C ARG A 62 -6.35 -2.81 -11.48
N SER A 63 -6.97 -2.02 -12.35
CA SER A 63 -6.49 -1.83 -13.73
C SER A 63 -5.12 -1.17 -13.78
N GLN A 64 -4.89 -0.13 -12.96
CA GLN A 64 -3.55 0.49 -12.83
C GLN A 64 -2.51 -0.51 -12.32
N ALA A 65 -2.86 -1.35 -11.35
CA ALA A 65 -1.96 -2.37 -10.83
C ALA A 65 -1.57 -3.41 -11.89
N ALA A 66 -2.51 -3.81 -12.76
CA ALA A 66 -2.23 -4.74 -13.86
C ALA A 66 -1.28 -4.12 -14.90
N ALA A 67 -1.58 -2.90 -15.37
CA ALA A 67 -0.74 -2.20 -16.34
C ALA A 67 0.67 -1.95 -15.78
N PHE A 68 0.75 -1.50 -14.52
CA PHE A 68 2.02 -1.38 -13.81
C PHE A 68 2.78 -2.72 -13.79
N TYR A 69 2.14 -3.81 -13.36
CA TYR A 69 2.78 -5.11 -13.25
C TYR A 69 3.34 -5.58 -14.60
N ARG A 70 2.56 -5.42 -15.67
CA ARG A 70 2.97 -5.79 -17.04
C ARG A 70 4.20 -5.02 -17.50
N LEU A 71 4.20 -3.69 -17.36
CA LEU A 71 5.32 -2.85 -17.77
C LEU A 71 6.55 -3.05 -16.87
N TYR A 72 6.34 -3.13 -15.55
CA TYR A 72 7.40 -3.36 -14.57
C TYR A 72 8.13 -4.68 -14.82
N ARG A 73 7.37 -5.75 -15.10
CA ARG A 73 7.92 -7.07 -15.44
C ARG A 73 8.68 -7.06 -16.76
N ALA A 74 8.18 -6.34 -17.77
CA ALA A 74 8.85 -6.18 -19.06
C ALA A 74 10.21 -5.51 -18.91
N LEU A 75 10.25 -4.37 -18.20
CA LEU A 75 11.49 -3.62 -17.96
C LEU A 75 12.55 -4.43 -17.18
N GLU A 76 12.12 -5.32 -16.27
CA GLU A 76 13.06 -6.10 -15.47
C GLU A 76 13.45 -7.45 -16.10
N THR A 77 12.68 -7.98 -17.05
CA THR A 77 12.84 -9.37 -17.54
C THR A 77 12.78 -9.57 -19.05
N GLY A 78 12.41 -8.55 -19.83
CA GLY A 78 12.10 -8.67 -21.26
C GLY A 78 10.85 -9.52 -21.56
N HIS A 79 10.06 -9.85 -20.54
CA HIS A 79 8.83 -10.62 -20.65
C HIS A 79 7.70 -9.95 -19.90
N THR A 80 6.47 -10.11 -20.36
CA THR A 80 5.28 -9.56 -19.71
C THR A 80 4.16 -10.59 -19.60
N LEU A 81 3.03 -10.17 -19.04
CA LEU A 81 1.81 -10.95 -18.91
C LEU A 81 0.76 -10.46 -19.92
N PRO A 82 -0.21 -11.31 -20.30
CA PRO A 82 -1.35 -10.90 -21.11
C PRO A 82 -2.13 -9.74 -20.48
N PRO A 83 -2.89 -8.96 -21.27
CA PRO A 83 -3.79 -7.92 -20.78
C PRO A 83 -4.79 -8.45 -19.74
N LEU A 84 -5.16 -7.60 -18.79
CA LEU A 84 -6.16 -7.94 -17.76
C LEU A 84 -7.54 -8.25 -18.36
N SER A 85 -7.86 -7.68 -19.54
CA SER A 85 -9.10 -7.94 -20.27
C SER A 85 -9.26 -9.39 -20.72
N ARG A 86 -8.18 -10.19 -20.69
CA ARG A 86 -8.11 -11.56 -21.22
C ARG A 86 -8.40 -11.68 -22.72
N GLU A 87 -8.36 -10.56 -23.44
CA GLU A 87 -8.40 -10.57 -24.91
C GLU A 87 -7.14 -11.26 -25.44
N HIS A 88 -7.31 -12.07 -26.50
CA HIS A 88 -6.20 -12.74 -27.13
C HIS A 88 -5.34 -11.73 -27.88
N VAL A 89 -4.19 -11.43 -27.32
CA VAL A 89 -3.06 -10.80 -28.00
C VAL A 89 -2.09 -11.90 -28.42
N GLY A 90 -1.34 -11.65 -29.49
CA GLY A 90 -0.33 -12.59 -30.01
C GLY A 90 0.77 -12.91 -28.98
N GLU A 91 1.82 -13.61 -29.42
CA GLU A 91 2.89 -14.05 -28.53
C GLU A 91 3.81 -12.93 -28.04
N THR A 92 3.73 -11.74 -28.66
CA THR A 92 4.56 -10.59 -28.38
C THR A 92 3.76 -9.29 -28.33
N THR A 93 4.33 -8.29 -27.66
CA THR A 93 3.90 -6.88 -27.60
C THR A 93 5.16 -6.02 -27.62
N THR A 94 5.05 -4.70 -27.55
CA THR A 94 6.21 -3.79 -27.48
C THR A 94 6.29 -3.03 -26.17
N LEU A 95 7.47 -2.52 -25.80
CA LEU A 95 7.60 -1.60 -24.66
C LEU A 95 6.73 -0.35 -24.85
N GLY A 96 6.61 0.14 -26.09
CA GLY A 96 5.76 1.27 -26.43
C GLY A 96 4.29 1.03 -26.10
N GLU A 97 3.74 -0.13 -26.48
CA GLU A 97 2.36 -0.53 -26.16
C GLU A 97 2.11 -0.68 -24.66
N LEU A 98 3.08 -1.22 -23.90
CA LEU A 98 2.97 -1.34 -22.45
C LEU A 98 3.03 0.01 -21.74
N ARG A 99 3.87 0.94 -22.22
CA ARG A 99 3.91 2.32 -21.72
C ARG A 99 2.62 3.08 -22.08
N GLU A 100 2.04 2.82 -23.25
CA GLU A 100 0.77 3.40 -23.68
C GLU A 100 -0.40 2.90 -22.81
N ASP A 101 -0.48 1.59 -22.54
CA ASP A 101 -1.45 1.03 -21.59
C ASP A 101 -1.31 1.68 -20.21
N TRP A 102 -0.07 1.77 -19.68
CA TRP A 102 0.19 2.48 -18.42
C TRP A 102 -0.33 3.92 -18.45
N ALA A 103 0.01 4.67 -19.50
CA ALA A 103 -0.38 6.06 -19.67
C ALA A 103 -1.90 6.25 -19.70
N GLN A 104 -2.63 5.34 -20.37
CA GLN A 104 -4.09 5.32 -20.41
C GLN A 104 -4.70 5.04 -19.03
N GLN A 105 -4.17 4.08 -18.27
CA GLN A 105 -4.67 3.78 -16.92
C GLN A 105 -4.43 4.91 -15.91
N THR A 106 -3.40 5.73 -16.13
CA THR A 106 -3.04 6.83 -15.22
C THR A 106 -3.40 8.22 -15.70
N ASP A 107 -3.99 8.34 -16.89
CA ASP A 107 -4.32 9.61 -17.54
C ASP A 107 -3.08 10.55 -17.58
N THR A 108 -1.94 9.99 -17.98
CA THR A 108 -0.66 10.71 -18.06
C THR A 108 -0.26 10.90 -19.51
N ILE A 109 0.23 12.08 -19.85
CA ILE A 109 0.79 12.34 -21.17
C ILE A 109 2.12 11.61 -21.28
N ARG A 110 2.23 10.75 -22.28
CA ARG A 110 3.43 9.96 -22.57
C ARG A 110 4.29 10.65 -23.64
N THR A 111 5.60 10.61 -23.44
CA THR A 111 6.59 10.96 -24.46
C THR A 111 7.18 9.68 -25.04
N PRO A 112 7.30 9.54 -26.37
CA PRO A 112 7.96 8.38 -26.98
C PRO A 112 9.40 8.21 -26.49
N GLU A 113 9.80 6.97 -26.25
CA GLU A 113 11.16 6.58 -25.87
C GLU A 113 11.85 5.83 -27.02
N SER A 114 13.17 5.89 -27.09
CA SER A 114 13.94 5.30 -28.20
C SER A 114 13.83 3.78 -28.30
N ASP A 115 13.48 3.11 -27.21
CA ASP A 115 13.33 1.65 -27.08
C ASP A 115 11.86 1.19 -27.20
N ASP A 116 10.92 2.06 -27.60
CA ASP A 116 9.51 1.69 -27.69
C ASP A 116 9.22 0.55 -28.64
N GLY A 117 10.03 0.40 -29.69
CA GLY A 117 9.91 -0.70 -30.64
C GLY A 117 10.51 -2.03 -30.15
N GLU A 118 11.06 -2.08 -28.92
CA GLU A 118 11.59 -3.32 -28.36
C GLU A 118 10.47 -4.34 -28.15
N GLU A 119 10.64 -5.53 -28.73
CA GLU A 119 9.70 -6.63 -28.64
C GLU A 119 9.79 -7.32 -27.28
N ILE A 120 8.63 -7.52 -26.65
CA ILE A 120 8.45 -8.14 -25.33
C ILE A 120 7.61 -9.40 -25.49
N ARG A 121 8.12 -10.53 -24.99
CA ARG A 121 7.42 -11.82 -25.04
C ARG A 121 6.34 -11.92 -23.95
N LEU A 122 5.16 -12.42 -24.32
CA LEU A 122 4.10 -12.73 -23.37
C LEU A 122 4.30 -14.13 -22.79
N ASP A 123 4.29 -14.24 -21.47
CA ASP A 123 4.20 -15.53 -20.78
C ASP A 123 2.73 -15.86 -20.52
N GLY A 124 2.30 -17.09 -20.80
CA GLY A 124 0.95 -17.57 -20.49
C GLY A 124 0.64 -17.44 -19.00
N PHE A 125 -0.44 -16.73 -18.67
CA PHE A 125 -0.79 -16.40 -17.30
C PHE A 125 -2.29 -16.11 -17.15
N ASP A 126 -2.89 -16.68 -16.11
CA ASP A 126 -4.28 -16.44 -15.77
C ASP A 126 -4.35 -15.44 -14.62
N TRP A 127 -4.90 -14.25 -14.88
CA TRP A 127 -5.03 -13.24 -13.83
C TRP A 127 -5.97 -13.72 -12.71
N PRO A 128 -5.57 -13.61 -11.43
CA PRO A 128 -6.38 -14.05 -10.30
C PRO A 128 -7.66 -13.21 -10.23
N ASP A 129 -8.81 -13.86 -10.08
CA ASP A 129 -10.11 -13.19 -9.97
C ASP A 129 -10.18 -12.30 -8.73
N GLU A 130 -10.94 -11.20 -8.81
CA GLU A 130 -11.24 -10.40 -7.63
C GLU A 130 -12.33 -11.09 -6.79
N PRO A 131 -12.13 -11.33 -5.48
CA PRO A 131 -13.19 -11.79 -4.60
C PRO A 131 -14.10 -10.60 -4.19
N GLU A 132 -14.84 -10.05 -5.15
CA GLU A 132 -15.61 -8.80 -5.01
C GLU A 132 -16.51 -8.78 -3.77
N ASP A 133 -17.27 -9.86 -3.53
CA ASP A 133 -18.15 -9.98 -2.37
C ASP A 133 -17.41 -9.92 -1.03
N ALA A 134 -16.22 -10.51 -0.96
CA ALA A 134 -15.40 -10.48 0.24
C ALA A 134 -14.83 -9.08 0.48
N HIS A 135 -14.41 -8.40 -0.59
CA HIS A 135 -13.96 -7.02 -0.53
C HIS A 135 -15.09 -6.07 -0.12
N ASP A 136 -16.30 -6.26 -0.63
CA ASP A 136 -17.46 -5.45 -0.26
C ASP A 136 -17.84 -5.63 1.22
N ARG A 137 -17.83 -6.88 1.72
CA ARG A 137 -18.04 -7.14 3.15
C ARG A 137 -16.95 -6.50 4.00
N ALA A 138 -15.69 -6.58 3.59
CA ALA A 138 -14.58 -5.95 4.29
C ALA A 138 -14.70 -4.41 4.30
N ALA A 139 -15.13 -3.81 3.18
CA ALA A 139 -15.36 -2.39 3.06
C ALA A 139 -16.49 -1.93 3.98
N VAL A 140 -17.64 -2.62 3.96
CA VAL A 140 -18.77 -2.34 4.85
C VAL A 140 -18.36 -2.43 6.33
N ALA A 141 -17.71 -3.53 6.73
CA ALA A 141 -17.26 -3.71 8.10
C ALA A 141 -16.28 -2.60 8.54
N SER A 142 -15.39 -2.17 7.65
CA SER A 142 -14.41 -1.12 7.92
C SER A 142 -15.07 0.25 8.03
N LEU A 143 -15.97 0.61 7.11
CA LEU A 143 -16.70 1.87 7.15
C LEU A 143 -17.59 1.98 8.39
N VAL A 144 -18.33 0.93 8.72
CA VAL A 144 -19.24 0.93 9.88
C VAL A 144 -18.45 1.01 11.19
N SER A 145 -17.36 0.24 11.31
CA SER A 145 -16.55 0.21 12.53
C SER A 145 -15.76 1.51 12.75
N GLN A 146 -15.22 2.11 11.69
CA GLN A 146 -14.40 3.32 11.79
C GLN A 146 -15.22 4.62 11.75
N GLY A 147 -16.43 4.59 11.20
CA GLY A 147 -17.35 5.74 11.17
C GLY A 147 -18.42 5.64 12.26
N PRO A 148 -19.67 5.23 11.97
CA PRO A 148 -20.79 5.34 12.90
C PRO A 148 -20.60 4.64 14.26
N ALA A 149 -19.94 3.47 14.29
CA ALA A 149 -19.67 2.79 15.55
C ALA A 149 -18.66 3.57 16.41
N LYS A 150 -17.61 4.12 15.78
CA LYS A 150 -16.61 4.96 16.44
C LYS A 150 -17.23 6.25 16.97
N LEU A 151 -18.10 6.89 16.18
CA LEU A 151 -18.81 8.09 16.60
C LEU A 151 -19.67 7.81 17.84
N ARG A 152 -20.48 6.75 17.83
CA ARG A 152 -21.30 6.36 18.98
C ARG A 152 -20.45 6.14 20.24
N GLN A 153 -19.31 5.47 20.10
CA GLN A 153 -18.38 5.26 21.21
C GLN A 153 -17.86 6.58 21.78
N ASN A 154 -17.40 7.49 20.92
CA ASN A 154 -16.83 8.76 21.34
C ASN A 154 -17.90 9.66 21.99
N VAL A 155 -19.11 9.75 21.40
CA VAL A 155 -20.23 10.53 21.96
C VAL A 155 -20.63 10.01 23.34
N ALA A 156 -20.69 8.69 23.52
CA ALA A 156 -21.00 8.11 24.83
C ALA A 156 -19.94 8.47 25.89
N GLN A 157 -18.66 8.53 25.50
CA GLN A 157 -17.58 8.97 26.38
C GLN A 157 -17.72 10.45 26.76
N VAL A 158 -18.00 11.33 25.80
CA VAL A 158 -18.19 12.77 26.02
C VAL A 158 -19.41 13.06 26.90
N ALA A 159 -20.52 12.33 26.69
CA ALA A 159 -21.71 12.44 27.53
C ALA A 159 -21.46 12.01 28.99
N ASP A 160 -20.70 10.92 29.21
CA ASP A 160 -20.28 10.50 30.55
C ASP A 160 -19.36 11.53 31.22
N GLU A 161 -18.53 12.23 30.44
CA GLU A 161 -17.70 13.34 30.89
C GLU A 161 -18.51 14.55 31.38
N GLN A 162 -19.51 14.97 30.60
CA GLN A 162 -20.45 16.01 30.99
C GLN A 162 -21.25 15.62 32.23
N ALA A 163 -21.76 14.39 32.30
CA ALA A 163 -22.53 13.90 33.45
C ALA A 163 -21.72 13.89 34.76
N ARG A 164 -20.39 13.72 34.67
CA ARG A 164 -19.46 13.83 35.81
C ARG A 164 -19.08 15.28 36.14
N GLY A 165 -19.66 16.27 35.45
CA GLY A 165 -19.36 17.69 35.64
C GLY A 165 -17.97 18.11 35.16
N ARG A 166 -17.32 17.30 34.29
CA ARG A 166 -15.98 17.63 33.75
C ARG A 166 -16.04 18.62 32.58
N LEU A 167 -17.20 18.81 31.97
CA LEU A 167 -17.43 19.70 30.84
C LEU A 167 -18.60 20.62 31.16
N ASP A 168 -18.47 21.90 30.79
CA ASP A 168 -19.60 22.82 30.66
C ASP A 168 -20.27 22.64 29.29
N GLU A 169 -21.32 23.42 29.02
CA GLU A 169 -22.07 23.31 27.76
C GLU A 169 -21.19 23.59 26.53
N ALA A 170 -20.32 24.59 26.61
CA ALA A 170 -19.44 24.94 25.51
C ALA A 170 -18.40 23.83 25.25
N GLY A 171 -17.78 23.29 26.30
CA GLY A 171 -16.83 22.19 26.22
C GLY A 171 -17.47 20.90 25.69
N PHE A 172 -18.72 20.61 26.10
CA PHE A 172 -19.47 19.47 25.59
C PHE A 172 -19.69 19.56 24.07
N LEU A 173 -20.16 20.71 23.57
CA LEU A 173 -20.40 20.91 22.13
C LEU A 173 -19.11 20.80 21.31
N GLN A 174 -17.99 21.33 21.82
CA GLN A 174 -16.69 21.24 21.16
C GLN A 174 -16.20 19.78 21.08
N GLU A 175 -16.26 19.04 22.17
CA GLU A 175 -15.84 17.62 22.21
C GLU A 175 -16.74 16.72 21.33
N LEU A 176 -18.03 17.04 21.20
CA LEU A 176 -18.93 16.35 20.26
C LEU A 176 -18.52 16.58 18.80
N GLU A 177 -18.16 17.81 18.44
CA GLU A 177 -17.67 18.14 17.10
C GLU A 177 -16.34 17.41 16.82
N ASP A 178 -15.40 17.42 17.77
CA ASP A 178 -14.12 16.72 17.65
C ASP A 178 -14.30 15.19 17.53
N ALA A 179 -15.27 14.63 18.26
CA ALA A 179 -15.66 13.23 18.14
C ALA A 179 -16.20 12.91 16.73
N SER A 180 -17.04 13.79 16.17
CA SER A 180 -17.58 13.68 14.80
C SER A 180 -16.48 13.74 13.75
N GLN A 181 -15.60 14.73 13.84
CA GLN A 181 -14.48 14.89 12.91
C GLN A 181 -13.51 13.71 12.97
N THR A 182 -13.23 13.19 14.17
CA THR A 182 -12.37 12.03 14.36
C THR A 182 -12.93 10.79 13.68
N ALA A 183 -14.23 10.52 13.85
CA ALA A 183 -14.90 9.39 13.18
C ALA A 183 -14.93 9.58 11.66
N GLY A 184 -15.16 10.81 11.17
CA GLY A 184 -15.10 11.13 9.75
C GLY A 184 -13.74 10.86 9.12
N ARG A 185 -12.65 11.32 9.76
CA ARG A 185 -11.27 11.05 9.31
C ARG A 185 -10.94 9.55 9.35
N ALA A 186 -11.38 8.83 10.39
CA ALA A 186 -11.16 7.40 10.51
C ALA A 186 -11.90 6.62 9.40
N SER A 187 -13.16 6.97 9.11
CA SER A 187 -13.93 6.39 8.02
C SER A 187 -13.33 6.71 6.65
N ALA A 188 -12.86 7.94 6.43
CA ALA A 188 -12.23 8.34 5.18
C ALA A 188 -10.92 7.57 4.92
N GLY A 189 -10.10 7.38 5.95
CA GLY A 189 -8.91 6.54 5.85
C GLY A 189 -9.21 5.05 5.62
N ALA A 190 -10.36 4.57 6.10
CA ALA A 190 -10.83 3.21 5.77
C ALA A 190 -11.29 3.13 4.31
N ALA A 191 -12.06 4.11 3.82
CA ALA A 191 -12.51 4.16 2.44
C ALA A 191 -11.34 4.18 1.44
N ASP A 192 -10.33 5.01 1.70
CA ASP A 192 -9.05 5.01 0.98
C ASP A 192 -8.44 3.60 0.89
N ARG A 193 -8.20 2.97 2.05
CA ARG A 193 -7.58 1.65 2.11
C ARG A 193 -8.34 0.60 1.31
N GLU A 194 -9.68 0.63 1.38
CA GLU A 194 -10.56 -0.32 0.69
C GLU A 194 -10.64 -0.04 -0.82
N ALA A 195 -10.50 1.21 -1.25
CA ALA A 195 -10.37 1.54 -2.66
C ALA A 195 -9.07 1.01 -3.27
N LEU A 196 -7.98 0.93 -2.51
CA LEU A 196 -6.70 0.40 -3.00
C LEU A 196 -6.58 -1.12 -2.90
N ARG A 197 -7.55 -1.80 -2.28
CA ARG A 197 -7.46 -3.22 -1.94
C ARG A 197 -7.24 -4.10 -3.17
N ALA A 198 -8.04 -3.95 -4.22
CA ALA A 198 -7.95 -4.85 -5.36
C ALA A 198 -6.65 -4.68 -6.17
N GLY A 199 -6.08 -3.46 -6.25
CA GLY A 199 -4.76 -3.27 -6.86
C GLY A 199 -3.65 -3.94 -6.06
N ARG A 200 -3.67 -3.80 -4.73
CA ARG A 200 -2.73 -4.47 -3.82
C ARG A 200 -2.83 -5.98 -3.89
N ASP A 201 -4.04 -6.51 -3.83
CA ASP A 201 -4.31 -7.94 -3.84
C ASP A 201 -3.96 -8.54 -5.21
N LEU A 202 -4.22 -7.83 -6.32
CA LEU A 202 -3.79 -8.25 -7.64
C LEU A 202 -2.27 -8.42 -7.71
N ILE A 203 -1.50 -7.39 -7.30
CA ILE A 203 -0.02 -7.50 -7.32
C ILE A 203 0.42 -8.62 -6.40
N ASP A 204 -0.15 -8.75 -5.20
CA ASP A 204 0.20 -9.81 -4.26
C ASP A 204 -0.04 -11.22 -4.83
N GLN A 205 -1.22 -11.48 -5.40
CA GLN A 205 -1.56 -12.80 -5.93
C GLN A 205 -0.80 -13.09 -7.22
N ALA A 206 -0.75 -12.13 -8.14
CA ALA A 206 -0.01 -12.30 -9.39
C ALA A 206 1.48 -12.59 -9.13
N SER A 207 2.08 -11.89 -8.16
CA SER A 207 3.47 -12.13 -7.77
C SER A 207 3.72 -13.49 -7.12
N LYS A 208 2.69 -14.21 -6.63
CA LYS A 208 2.83 -15.58 -6.10
C LYS A 208 2.83 -16.60 -7.22
N GLU A 209 2.01 -16.37 -8.24
CA GLU A 209 1.80 -17.27 -9.36
C GLU A 209 2.86 -17.08 -10.46
N ASP A 210 3.44 -15.88 -10.55
CA ASP A 210 4.47 -15.55 -11.52
C ASP A 210 5.80 -16.25 -11.22
N ARG A 211 6.15 -17.22 -12.07
CA ARG A 211 7.37 -18.02 -11.95
C ARG A 211 8.67 -17.22 -12.07
N ARG A 212 8.61 -15.97 -12.59
CA ARG A 212 9.78 -15.09 -12.66
C ARG A 212 10.02 -14.32 -11.36
N ALA A 213 9.03 -14.19 -10.49
CA ALA A 213 9.19 -13.50 -9.22
C ALA A 213 10.15 -14.28 -8.31
N LEU A 214 11.26 -13.65 -7.92
CA LEU A 214 12.28 -14.23 -7.06
C LEU A 214 12.06 -13.88 -5.59
N GLY A 215 11.42 -12.74 -5.34
CA GLY A 215 11.16 -12.22 -4.01
C GLY A 215 10.19 -11.06 -4.07
N TRP A 216 10.07 -10.35 -2.96
CA TRP A 216 9.11 -9.26 -2.78
C TRP A 216 9.67 -8.18 -1.89
N ALA A 217 9.27 -6.94 -2.13
CA ALA A 217 9.70 -5.80 -1.34
C ALA A 217 8.52 -4.87 -1.04
N ARG A 218 8.60 -4.16 0.09
CA ARG A 218 7.72 -3.03 0.37
C ARG A 218 8.33 -1.79 -0.28
N VAL A 219 7.53 -1.05 -1.04
CA VAL A 219 7.89 0.26 -1.60
C VAL A 219 7.00 1.36 -1.02
N THR A 220 7.57 2.54 -0.90
CA THR A 220 6.98 3.72 -0.26
C THR A 220 7.35 4.97 -1.05
N ASP A 221 6.81 6.10 -0.63
CA ASP A 221 6.84 7.42 -1.25
C ASP A 221 7.80 8.41 -0.59
N GLY A 222 8.75 7.90 0.18
CA GLY A 222 9.61 8.71 1.03
C GLY A 222 8.96 9.25 2.32
N ASN A 223 7.62 9.25 2.49
CA ASN A 223 6.93 9.63 3.74
C ASN A 223 6.01 8.53 4.35
N PRO A 224 6.48 7.28 4.46
CA PRO A 224 5.71 6.19 5.07
C PRO A 224 5.52 6.36 6.59
N CYS A 225 4.56 5.62 7.16
CA CYS A 225 4.52 5.42 8.61
C CYS A 225 5.71 4.56 9.07
N ALA A 226 6.04 4.62 10.37
CA ALA A 226 7.18 3.88 10.92
C ALA A 226 7.15 2.38 10.60
N PHE A 227 5.97 1.76 10.57
CA PHE A 227 5.82 0.36 10.19
C PHE A 227 6.22 0.11 8.72
N CYS A 228 5.70 0.90 7.79
CA CYS A 228 6.03 0.78 6.37
C CYS A 228 7.50 1.12 6.08
N ALA A 229 8.04 2.16 6.73
CA ALA A 229 9.45 2.53 6.64
C ALA A 229 10.35 1.38 7.11
N MET A 230 9.96 0.73 8.23
CA MET A 230 10.63 -0.46 8.73
C MET A 230 10.58 -1.61 7.72
N LEU A 231 9.44 -1.89 7.11
CA LEU A 231 9.32 -2.96 6.11
C LEU A 231 10.16 -2.64 4.85
N ALA A 232 10.09 -1.41 4.36
CA ALA A 232 10.85 -0.96 3.18
C ALA A 232 12.37 -1.04 3.40
N SER A 233 12.84 -0.73 4.62
CA SER A 233 14.26 -0.86 5.01
C SER A 233 14.85 -2.27 4.86
N ARG A 234 14.01 -3.28 4.62
CA ARG A 234 14.45 -4.69 4.48
C ARG A 234 14.86 -5.06 3.07
N GLY A 235 14.45 -4.28 2.07
CA GLY A 235 14.63 -4.65 0.66
C GLY A 235 13.83 -5.90 0.30
N ALA A 236 14.34 -6.67 -0.66
CA ALA A 236 13.74 -7.93 -1.06
C ALA A 236 13.77 -8.98 0.06
N ILE A 237 12.62 -9.59 0.34
CA ILE A 237 12.52 -10.91 0.96
C ILE A 237 12.38 -11.96 -0.14
N TYR A 238 13.14 -13.05 -0.08
CA TYR A 238 13.18 -14.06 -1.13
C TYR A 238 12.37 -15.31 -0.77
N SER A 239 11.80 -15.96 -1.78
CA SER A 239 10.87 -17.09 -1.63
C SER A 239 11.51 -18.38 -1.10
N SER A 240 12.80 -18.59 -1.35
CA SER A 240 13.53 -19.78 -0.88
C SER A 240 14.90 -19.41 -0.33
N GLN A 241 15.47 -20.29 0.50
CA GLN A 241 16.84 -20.12 0.99
C GLN A 241 17.87 -20.10 -0.14
N ALA A 242 17.67 -20.91 -1.19
CA ALA A 242 18.54 -20.90 -2.37
C ALA A 242 18.47 -19.56 -3.11
N THR A 243 17.28 -18.98 -3.22
CA THR A 243 17.06 -17.65 -3.79
C THR A 243 17.70 -16.56 -2.91
N ALA A 244 17.54 -16.65 -1.59
CA ALA A 244 18.10 -15.71 -0.62
C ALA A 244 19.64 -15.74 -0.58
N ALA A 245 20.24 -16.93 -0.66
CA ALA A 245 21.70 -17.11 -0.61
C ALA A 245 22.43 -16.47 -1.81
N SER A 246 21.71 -16.23 -2.91
CA SER A 246 22.25 -15.65 -4.14
C SER A 246 22.20 -14.12 -4.20
N GLY A 247 21.41 -13.47 -3.33
CA GLY A 247 21.16 -12.01 -3.37
C GLY A 247 21.69 -11.22 -2.16
N GLY A 248 22.19 -11.89 -1.12
CA GLY A 248 22.81 -11.22 0.04
C GLY A 248 24.32 -11.06 -0.14
N ARG A 249 24.89 -9.89 0.20
CA ARG A 249 26.35 -9.69 0.28
C ARG A 249 26.99 -10.86 1.01
N ARG A 250 27.77 -11.67 0.27
CA ARG A 250 28.58 -12.73 0.87
C ARG A 250 29.63 -12.04 1.74
N LYS A 251 29.66 -12.36 3.05
CA LYS A 251 30.75 -11.87 3.91
C LYS A 251 32.09 -12.43 3.39
N PRO A 252 33.19 -11.67 3.42
CA PRO A 252 34.53 -12.21 3.20
C PRO A 252 34.81 -13.33 4.21
N ARG A 253 35.49 -14.40 3.79
CA ARG A 253 36.02 -15.40 4.73
C ARG A 253 36.98 -14.68 5.70
N GLY A 254 36.73 -14.78 7.01
CA GLY A 254 37.63 -14.25 8.05
C GLY A 254 37.18 -13.00 8.82
N SER A 255 35.92 -12.57 8.71
CA SER A 255 35.39 -11.47 9.56
C SER A 255 35.43 -11.88 11.05
N ALA A 256 36.17 -11.11 11.86
CA ALA A 256 36.57 -11.41 13.23
C ALA A 256 35.42 -11.47 14.27
N ASP A 257 34.19 -11.17 13.86
CA ASP A 257 33.04 -11.12 14.78
C ASP A 257 32.37 -12.50 14.88
N GLY A 258 33.10 -13.42 15.51
CA GLY A 258 32.58 -14.68 16.01
C GLY A 258 31.45 -14.44 17.00
N ARG A 259 30.21 -14.55 16.49
CA ARG A 259 28.93 -14.51 17.24
C ARG A 259 28.50 -13.13 17.77
N ALA A 260 27.95 -12.30 16.88
CA ALA A 260 26.81 -11.43 17.21
C ALA A 260 26.02 -11.06 15.93
N ARG A 261 24.93 -11.78 15.63
CA ARG A 261 23.85 -11.20 14.81
C ARG A 261 23.14 -10.14 15.68
N ALA A 262 23.75 -8.98 15.86
CA ALA A 262 23.20 -7.85 16.61
C ALA A 262 22.52 -6.80 15.73
N ASN A 263 22.03 -7.22 14.55
CA ASN A 263 20.89 -6.59 13.89
C ASN A 263 19.94 -7.72 13.46
N ARG A 264 19.30 -8.35 14.45
CA ARG A 264 18.14 -9.23 14.21
C ARG A 264 16.98 -8.36 13.76
N ARG A 265 17.01 -7.90 12.51
CA ARG A 265 15.79 -7.50 11.81
C ARG A 265 14.80 -8.64 12.01
N PRO A 266 13.64 -8.42 12.65
CA PRO A 266 12.63 -9.47 12.79
C PRO A 266 12.37 -10.06 11.41
N PRO A 267 12.21 -11.39 11.29
CA PRO A 267 11.80 -11.97 10.01
C PRO A 267 10.55 -11.22 9.54
N VAL A 268 10.60 -10.72 8.31
CA VAL A 268 9.43 -10.14 7.67
C VAL A 268 8.83 -11.26 6.83
N SER A 269 7.65 -11.70 7.22
CA SER A 269 6.89 -12.64 6.42
C SER A 269 6.27 -11.91 5.21
N ARG A 270 5.87 -12.67 4.19
CA ARG A 270 5.05 -12.11 3.12
C ARG A 270 3.75 -11.50 3.65
N GLU A 271 3.14 -12.13 4.64
CA GLU A 271 1.91 -11.62 5.27
C GLU A 271 2.13 -10.24 5.90
N ASP A 272 3.29 -10.00 6.51
CA ASP A 272 3.62 -8.68 7.05
C ASP A 272 3.75 -7.63 5.93
N LEU A 273 4.22 -8.02 4.74
CA LEU A 273 4.28 -7.13 3.58
C LEU A 273 2.89 -6.76 3.04
N THR A 274 1.85 -7.52 3.31
CA THR A 274 0.49 -7.23 2.79
C THR A 274 -0.41 -6.57 3.83
N ARG A 275 0.11 -6.24 5.02
CA ARG A 275 -0.62 -5.48 6.05
C ARG A 275 -0.53 -3.98 5.78
N TYR A 276 -1.68 -3.32 5.66
CA TYR A 276 -1.81 -1.88 5.41
C TYR A 276 -2.73 -1.24 6.46
N HIS A 277 -2.36 -0.05 6.94
CA HIS A 277 -3.23 0.77 7.77
C HIS A 277 -4.06 1.73 6.92
N ASN A 278 -5.06 2.35 7.54
CA ASN A 278 -5.83 3.44 6.95
C ASN A 278 -4.92 4.62 6.57
N GLY A 279 -5.17 5.28 5.43
CA GLY A 279 -4.36 6.42 4.97
C GLY A 279 -2.97 6.04 4.45
N CYS A 280 -2.65 4.75 4.34
CA CYS A 280 -1.35 4.29 3.86
C CYS A 280 -1.44 3.96 2.38
N HIS A 281 -0.51 4.50 1.58
CA HIS A 281 -0.43 4.27 0.13
C HIS A 281 0.75 3.38 -0.29
N CYS A 282 1.47 2.78 0.65
CA CYS A 282 2.58 1.86 0.35
C CYS A 282 2.09 0.63 -0.44
N GLN A 283 3.01 -0.01 -1.16
CA GLN A 283 2.73 -1.17 -2.01
C GLN A 283 3.73 -2.29 -1.75
N THR A 284 3.33 -3.52 -2.04
CA THR A 284 4.25 -4.66 -2.19
C THR A 284 4.48 -4.89 -3.65
N VAL A 285 5.73 -5.10 -4.06
CA VAL A 285 6.10 -5.34 -5.46
C VAL A 285 6.91 -6.64 -5.58
N PRO A 286 6.76 -7.38 -6.69
CA PRO A 286 7.64 -8.51 -6.98
C PRO A 286 9.06 -8.01 -7.25
N VAL A 287 10.03 -8.88 -7.02
CA VAL A 287 11.44 -8.65 -7.32
C VAL A 287 11.87 -9.71 -8.32
N PHE A 288 12.25 -9.26 -9.52
CA PHE A 288 12.63 -10.14 -10.63
C PHE A 288 14.14 -10.34 -10.78
N SER A 289 14.95 -9.52 -10.09
CA SER A 289 16.41 -9.59 -10.14
C SER A 289 17.00 -10.04 -8.81
N ARG A 290 18.13 -10.75 -8.88
CA ARG A 290 18.93 -11.18 -7.71
C ARG A 290 19.81 -10.07 -7.13
N ASN A 291 19.83 -8.91 -7.78
CA ASN A 291 20.49 -7.74 -7.24
C ASN A 291 19.75 -7.26 -5.98
N ASP A 292 20.50 -6.62 -5.08
CA ASP A 292 19.95 -6.03 -3.86
C ASP A 292 18.86 -5.00 -4.23
N PHE A 293 17.60 -5.43 -4.13
CA PHE A 293 16.46 -4.58 -4.48
C PHE A 293 16.25 -3.58 -3.37
N MET A 294 16.66 -2.35 -3.63
CA MET A 294 16.43 -1.22 -2.75
C MET A 294 16.12 0.00 -3.60
N THR A 295 14.99 0.64 -3.34
CA THR A 295 14.71 2.01 -3.81
C THR A 295 15.63 2.99 -3.08
N PRO A 296 15.80 4.23 -3.57
CA PRO A 296 16.51 5.27 -2.84
C PRO A 296 16.01 5.45 -1.39
N ASP A 297 14.69 5.49 -1.19
CA ASP A 297 14.10 5.60 0.15
C ASP A 297 14.34 4.36 1.01
N ALA A 298 14.23 3.16 0.44
CA ALA A 298 14.54 1.93 1.17
C ALA A 298 15.99 1.93 1.68
N ARG A 299 16.95 2.42 0.87
CA ARG A 299 18.35 2.59 1.31
C ARG A 299 18.49 3.60 2.44
N ARG A 300 17.79 4.73 2.35
CA ARG A 300 17.76 5.73 3.42
C ARG A 300 17.23 5.13 4.72
N PHE A 301 16.06 4.47 4.68
CA PHE A 301 15.49 3.83 5.86
C PHE A 301 16.33 2.68 6.40
N ASP A 302 17.02 1.92 5.55
CA ASP A 302 17.98 0.89 5.97
C ASP A 302 19.12 1.47 6.80
N HIS A 303 19.68 2.60 6.36
CA HIS A 303 20.73 3.32 7.07
C HIS A 303 20.21 3.85 8.41
N GLU A 304 19.14 4.65 8.40
CA GLU A 304 18.55 5.24 9.60
C GLU A 304 18.14 4.17 10.62
N TRP A 305 17.54 3.06 10.18
CA TRP A 305 17.18 1.95 11.07
C TRP A 305 18.40 1.44 11.82
N ARG A 306 19.54 1.20 11.12
CA ARG A 306 20.76 0.67 11.74
C ARG A 306 21.36 1.63 12.75
N GLU A 307 21.21 2.93 12.53
CA GLU A 307 21.69 3.97 13.44
C GLU A 307 20.80 4.10 14.67
N VAL A 308 19.50 4.32 14.47
CA VAL A 308 18.52 4.57 15.53
C VAL A 308 18.34 3.37 16.47
N THR A 309 18.41 2.16 15.91
CA THR A 309 18.22 0.91 16.66
C THR A 309 19.51 0.30 17.18
N ARG A 310 20.66 0.97 17.02
CA ARG A 310 21.96 0.51 17.53
C ARG A 310 21.87 0.24 19.04
N GLY A 311 22.28 -0.96 19.44
CA GLY A 311 22.22 -1.42 20.84
C GLY A 311 20.83 -1.81 21.36
N LYS A 312 19.76 -1.67 20.56
CA LYS A 312 18.38 -1.95 20.96
C LYS A 312 17.85 -3.21 20.28
N ALA A 313 16.85 -3.85 20.88
CA ALA A 313 16.20 -5.02 20.29
C ALA A 313 14.68 -5.02 20.52
N GLY A 314 13.97 -5.87 19.76
CA GLY A 314 12.55 -6.13 19.99
C GLY A 314 11.67 -4.87 20.01
N ALA A 315 10.91 -4.70 21.10
CA ALA A 315 10.00 -3.57 21.28
C ALA A 315 10.73 -2.23 21.40
N GLU A 316 11.89 -2.22 22.05
CA GLU A 316 12.69 -1.00 22.26
C GLU A 316 13.19 -0.43 20.93
N ALA A 317 13.72 -1.30 20.05
CA ALA A 317 14.14 -0.91 18.71
C ALA A 317 12.96 -0.34 17.89
N ARG A 318 11.79 -0.97 17.96
CA ARG A 318 10.58 -0.48 17.27
C ARG A 318 10.10 0.86 17.81
N ALA A 319 10.18 1.08 19.12
CA ALA A 319 9.80 2.35 19.74
C ALA A 319 10.76 3.48 19.36
N ALA A 320 12.07 3.22 19.37
CA ALA A 320 13.08 4.18 18.92
C ALA A 320 12.88 4.55 17.44
N TRP A 321 12.66 3.54 16.58
CA TRP A 321 12.36 3.76 15.17
C TRP A 321 11.08 4.58 14.94
N ARG A 322 10.02 4.26 15.68
CA ARG A 322 8.76 5.01 15.60
C ARG A 322 8.96 6.49 15.89
N ARG A 323 9.64 6.81 17.00
CA ARG A 323 9.95 8.20 17.37
C ARG A 323 10.78 8.91 16.31
N HIS A 324 11.77 8.24 15.73
CA HIS A 324 12.60 8.80 14.66
C HIS A 324 11.77 9.20 13.44
N ILE A 325 10.96 8.27 12.92
CA ILE A 325 10.10 8.54 11.76
C ILE A 325 9.05 9.63 12.07
N GLU A 326 8.46 9.62 13.27
CA GLU A 326 7.50 10.64 13.68
C GLU A 326 8.13 12.04 13.83
N SER A 327 9.39 12.12 14.24
CA SER A 327 10.12 13.40 14.36
C SER A 327 10.60 13.98 13.03
N SER A 328 10.60 13.17 11.96
CA SER A 328 11.06 13.56 10.63
C SER A 328 9.91 13.92 9.67
N ARG A 329 8.69 14.04 10.21
CA ARG A 329 7.45 14.28 9.48
C ARG A 329 6.97 15.71 9.56
#